data_AF-A0A2P2E1J0-F1
#
_entry.id   AF-A0A2P2E1J0-F1
#
_cell.length_a   1.000
_cell.length_b   1.000
_cell.length_c   1.000
_cell.angle_alpha   90.00
_cell.angle_beta   90.00
_cell.angle_gamma   90.00
#
_symmetry.space_group_name_H-M   'P 1'
#
loop_
_entity.id
_entity.type
_entity.pdbx_description
1 polymer ?
#
loop_
_entity_poly.entity_id
_entity_poly.type
_entity_poly.pdbx_seq_one_letter_code
_entity_poly.pdbx_strand_id
1 'polypeptide(L)'
;MRGLAFPDSSLMAATFTSTYTCLGGGTISRTIEASSAPFTGTGPSSFFGRRVFNDCILLRASRFLQNGNREVYWDQLATTSPYLQIGSNLKVALNRTITDRFRSISVKVVGTGERITSGNERIASQATWSAVSSSSSTYSVTITESRIGSNSRGATIFDHSITTPTALVHTVSGTGSNRRRTINGSVKVSHNILKFDTLTTFKDVVWDASTCKPVSGEATVVITGSRTGGGTINFSTDSASYSYSGTSGSSSGTVEFTGCTTNI
;
A
#
# COMPACT_ATOMS: atom_id res chain seq x y z
N MET A 1 -15.61 14.56 -2.16
CA MET A 1 -14.68 14.59 -3.32
C MET A 1 -14.87 15.93 -4.02
N ARG A 2 -13.97 16.90 -3.82
CA ARG A 2 -13.98 18.14 -4.61
C ARG A 2 -13.16 17.87 -5.87
N GLY A 3 -13.85 17.84 -7.01
CA GLY A 3 -13.23 17.70 -8.32
C GLY A 3 -12.38 18.94 -8.64
N LEU A 4 -11.17 18.70 -9.11
CA LEU A 4 -10.40 19.72 -9.83
C LEU A 4 -11.08 19.87 -11.19
N ALA A 5 -11.76 21.00 -11.41
CA ALA A 5 -12.27 21.38 -12.71
C ALA A 5 -11.10 21.85 -13.58
N PHE A 6 -10.87 21.21 -14.72
CA PHE A 6 -10.01 21.70 -15.78
C PHE A 6 -10.90 22.21 -16.92
N PRO A 7 -10.68 23.42 -17.44
CA PRO A 7 -11.41 23.88 -18.60
C PRO A 7 -10.83 23.24 -19.86
N ASP A 8 -11.70 23.12 -20.85
CA ASP A 8 -11.44 22.85 -22.27
C ASP A 8 -11.61 21.41 -22.77
N SER A 9 -12.45 21.30 -23.80
CA SER A 9 -13.21 20.13 -24.21
C SER A 9 -12.75 19.57 -25.55
N SER A 10 -11.45 19.29 -25.69
CA SER A 10 -10.93 18.64 -26.91
C SER A 10 -9.63 17.84 -26.66
N LEU A 11 -9.72 16.68 -25.98
CA LEU A 11 -8.58 15.76 -25.88
C LEU A 11 -9.01 14.30 -26.04
N MET A 12 -8.88 13.78 -27.26
CA MET A 12 -8.69 12.34 -27.46
C MET A 12 -7.42 11.90 -26.71
N ALA A 13 -7.47 10.79 -25.95
CA ALA A 13 -6.37 10.23 -25.15
C ALA A 13 -5.42 11.28 -24.53
N ALA A 14 -5.86 11.97 -23.48
CA ALA A 14 -5.05 12.98 -22.82
C ALA A 14 -3.86 12.34 -22.08
N THR A 15 -2.65 12.48 -22.64
CA THR A 15 -1.41 12.28 -21.87
C THR A 15 -1.05 13.58 -21.18
N PHE A 16 -1.03 13.60 -19.86
CA PHE A 16 -0.65 14.76 -19.06
C PHE A 16 0.66 14.48 -18.31
N THR A 17 1.68 15.31 -18.53
CA THR A 17 2.94 15.24 -17.78
C THR A 17 3.20 16.52 -17.01
N SER A 18 3.54 16.39 -15.73
CA SER A 18 3.95 17.50 -14.87
C SER A 18 5.16 17.14 -14.04
N THR A 19 6.01 18.12 -13.75
CA THR A 19 7.20 17.96 -12.90
C THR A 19 7.14 18.98 -11.77
N TYR A 20 7.40 18.53 -10.55
CA TYR A 20 7.39 19.36 -9.35
C TYR A 20 8.72 19.23 -8.61
N THR A 21 9.20 20.33 -8.04
CA THR A 21 10.32 20.32 -7.10
C THR A 21 9.83 19.83 -5.75
N CYS A 22 10.51 18.86 -5.15
CA CYS A 22 10.16 18.39 -3.82
C CYS A 22 10.62 19.41 -2.76
N LEU A 23 9.85 19.58 -1.67
CA LEU A 23 10.07 20.68 -0.72
C LEU A 23 11.46 20.67 -0.07
N GLY A 24 12.05 19.49 0.12
CA GLY A 24 13.40 19.31 0.66
C GLY A 24 14.50 19.14 -0.39
N GLY A 25 14.19 19.32 -1.68
CA GLY A 25 15.13 19.11 -2.80
C GLY A 25 14.79 17.89 -3.65
N GLY A 26 15.35 17.86 -4.87
CA GLY A 26 15.04 16.87 -5.90
C GLY A 26 13.72 17.15 -6.63
N THR A 27 13.28 16.22 -7.47
CA THR A 27 12.06 16.37 -8.29
C THR A 27 11.18 15.14 -8.28
N ILE A 28 9.90 15.36 -8.56
CA ILE A 28 8.95 14.31 -8.90
C ILE A 28 8.29 14.65 -10.23
N SER A 29 8.41 13.75 -11.20
CA SER A 29 7.68 13.83 -12.47
C SER A 29 6.49 12.89 -12.42
N ARG A 30 5.34 13.36 -12.88
CA ARG A 30 4.08 12.60 -12.96
C ARG A 30 3.62 12.58 -14.41
N THR A 31 3.37 11.39 -14.94
CA THR A 31 2.68 11.19 -16.23
C THR A 31 1.36 10.49 -15.95
N ILE A 32 0.28 10.93 -16.59
CA ILE A 32 -1.04 10.28 -16.55
C ILE A 32 -1.47 10.05 -17.99
N GLU A 33 -1.92 8.84 -18.28
CA GLU A 33 -2.44 8.43 -19.58
C GLU A 33 -3.83 7.83 -19.35
N ALA A 34 -4.84 8.28 -20.08
CA ALA A 34 -6.20 7.77 -19.99
C ALA A 34 -6.67 7.24 -21.34
N SER A 35 -7.42 6.13 -21.30
CA SER A 35 -7.98 5.47 -22.50
C SER A 35 -9.02 6.32 -23.23
N SER A 36 -9.63 7.29 -22.56
CA SER A 36 -10.52 8.29 -23.15
C SER A 36 -10.51 9.60 -22.33
N ALA A 37 -11.05 10.68 -22.91
CA ALA A 37 -11.23 11.94 -22.21
C ALA A 37 -12.09 11.74 -20.95
N PRO A 38 -11.68 12.19 -19.76
CA PRO A 38 -12.39 11.90 -18.52
C PRO A 38 -13.82 12.50 -18.40
N PHE A 39 -14.32 13.25 -19.40
CA PHE A 39 -15.48 14.11 -19.22
C PHE A 39 -16.49 14.17 -20.39
N THR A 40 -16.46 13.25 -21.37
CA THR A 40 -17.41 13.23 -22.50
C THR A 40 -18.68 12.41 -22.24
N GLY A 41 -19.12 12.29 -20.97
CA GLY A 41 -20.34 11.55 -20.59
C GLY A 41 -20.17 10.03 -20.47
N THR A 42 -19.07 9.47 -20.98
CA THR A 42 -18.57 8.12 -20.68
C THR A 42 -17.19 8.27 -20.05
N GLY A 43 -17.02 7.80 -18.80
CA GLY A 43 -15.72 7.81 -18.13
C GLY A 43 -14.73 6.84 -18.81
N PRO A 44 -13.41 7.00 -18.59
CA PRO A 44 -12.43 6.06 -19.11
C PRO A 44 -12.61 4.71 -18.41
N SER A 45 -12.56 3.62 -19.17
CA SER A 45 -12.59 2.25 -18.61
C SER A 45 -11.28 1.88 -17.93
N SER A 46 -10.22 2.66 -18.15
CA SER A 46 -8.92 2.51 -17.50
C SER A 46 -8.08 3.80 -17.49
N PHE A 47 -7.18 3.92 -16.52
CA PHE A 47 -6.11 4.93 -16.50
C PHE A 47 -4.77 4.33 -16.10
N PHE A 48 -3.70 4.90 -16.63
CA PHE A 48 -2.31 4.66 -16.23
C PHE A 48 -1.71 5.93 -15.63
N GLY A 49 -0.89 5.78 -14.61
CA GLY A 49 -0.19 6.88 -13.96
C GLY A 49 1.20 6.46 -13.52
N ARG A 50 2.21 7.22 -13.93
CA ARG A 50 3.60 7.03 -13.54
C ARG A 50 4.08 8.19 -12.70
N ARG A 51 4.83 7.89 -11.64
CA ARG A 51 5.60 8.85 -10.86
C ARG A 51 7.06 8.44 -10.85
N VAL A 52 7.93 9.35 -11.25
CA VAL A 52 9.38 9.21 -11.22
C VAL A 52 9.90 10.15 -10.14
N PHE A 53 10.57 9.59 -9.14
CA PHE A 53 11.24 10.35 -8.09
C PHE A 53 12.72 10.45 -8.46
N ASN A 54 13.27 11.66 -8.50
CA ASN A 54 14.69 11.91 -8.70
C ASN A 54 15.23 12.64 -7.48
N ASP A 55 15.87 11.89 -6.59
CA ASP A 55 16.41 12.38 -5.31
C ASP A 55 15.42 13.23 -4.48
N CYS A 56 14.15 12.88 -4.57
CA CYS A 56 13.05 13.65 -4.01
C CYS A 56 12.99 13.54 -2.49
N ILE A 57 13.02 14.70 -1.82
CA ILE A 57 12.81 14.81 -0.37
C ILE A 57 11.48 15.53 -0.15
N LEU A 58 10.45 14.77 0.26
CA LEU A 58 9.07 15.27 0.27
C LEU A 58 8.84 16.48 1.19
N LEU A 59 9.53 16.56 2.32
CA LEU A 59 9.41 17.64 3.30
C LEU A 59 10.80 18.19 3.64
N ARG A 60 10.93 19.50 3.88
CA ARG A 60 12.22 20.16 4.18
C ARG A 60 13.02 19.48 5.29
N ALA A 61 12.36 19.06 6.37
CA ALA A 61 12.98 18.38 7.51
C ALA A 61 12.98 16.85 7.39
N SER A 62 12.55 16.28 6.25
CA SER A 62 12.56 14.83 6.06
C SER A 62 13.98 14.31 5.89
N ARG A 63 14.32 13.26 6.64
CA ARG A 63 15.57 12.51 6.45
C ARG A 63 15.53 11.56 5.26
N PHE A 64 14.36 11.29 4.71
CA PHE A 64 14.16 10.29 3.67
C PHE A 64 14.20 10.93 2.28
N LEU A 65 15.17 10.47 1.49
CA LEU A 65 15.28 10.71 0.06
C LEU A 65 14.66 9.54 -0.70
N GLN A 66 13.90 9.82 -1.74
CA GLN A 66 13.27 8.82 -2.59
C GLN A 66 13.78 8.93 -4.02
N ASN A 67 14.11 7.79 -4.62
CA ASN A 67 14.53 7.70 -6.00
C ASN A 67 13.85 6.49 -6.67
N GLY A 68 13.57 6.58 -7.98
CA GLY A 68 12.97 5.51 -8.78
C GLY A 68 11.49 5.71 -9.10
N ASN A 69 10.80 4.63 -9.46
CA ASN A 69 9.50 4.65 -10.12
C ASN A 69 8.38 4.09 -9.25
N ARG A 70 7.20 4.68 -9.43
CA ARG A 70 5.91 4.11 -9.02
C ARG A 70 4.93 4.24 -10.18
N GLU A 71 4.44 3.11 -10.65
CA GLU A 71 3.45 3.02 -11.72
C GLU A 71 2.13 2.51 -11.13
N VAL A 72 1.02 3.01 -11.65
CA VAL A 72 -0.33 2.70 -11.21
C VAL A 72 -1.18 2.50 -12.45
N TYR A 73 -1.93 1.42 -12.49
CA TYR A 73 -2.89 1.15 -13.55
C TYR A 73 -4.21 0.75 -12.91
N TRP A 74 -5.29 1.42 -13.26
CA TRP A 74 -6.63 1.05 -12.80
C TRP A 74 -7.47 0.71 -14.03
N ASP A 75 -8.02 -0.50 -14.06
CA ASP A 75 -8.89 -0.98 -15.14
C ASP A 75 -10.29 -1.35 -14.67
N GLN A 76 -11.16 -1.62 -15.64
CA GLN A 76 -12.56 -2.01 -15.43
C GLN A 76 -13.31 -0.96 -14.59
N LEU A 77 -12.98 0.31 -14.81
CA LEU A 77 -13.67 1.42 -14.19
C LEU A 77 -15.10 1.50 -14.74
N ALA A 78 -16.06 1.79 -13.87
CA ALA A 78 -17.41 2.06 -14.32
C ALA A 78 -17.41 3.27 -15.27
N THR A 79 -18.00 3.10 -16.45
CA THR A 79 -18.06 4.14 -17.49
C THR A 79 -19.42 4.84 -17.54
N THR A 80 -20.41 4.37 -16.78
CA THR A 80 -21.76 4.91 -16.69
C THR A 80 -22.18 5.19 -15.25
N SER A 81 -23.07 6.17 -15.06
CA SER A 81 -23.68 6.47 -13.77
C SER A 81 -24.59 5.32 -13.28
N PRO A 82 -24.64 4.99 -11.97
CA PRO A 82 -23.80 5.52 -10.90
C PRO A 82 -22.42 4.87 -10.96
N TYR A 83 -21.34 5.64 -11.09
CA TYR A 83 -19.96 5.19 -11.33
C TYR A 83 -19.35 4.34 -10.19
N LEU A 84 -19.94 3.19 -9.90
CA LEU A 84 -19.57 2.26 -8.83
C LEU A 84 -18.46 1.35 -9.32
N GLN A 85 -17.33 1.35 -8.63
CA GLN A 85 -16.11 0.67 -9.06
C GLN A 85 -16.10 -0.83 -8.74
N ILE A 86 -17.25 -1.51 -8.87
CA ILE A 86 -17.40 -2.94 -8.66
C ILE A 86 -16.72 -3.69 -9.82
N GLY A 87 -15.89 -4.69 -9.51
CA GLY A 87 -15.09 -5.43 -10.49
C GLY A 87 -13.79 -4.73 -10.90
N SER A 88 -13.64 -3.44 -10.60
CA SER A 88 -12.45 -2.67 -10.97
C SER A 88 -11.18 -3.19 -10.28
N ASN A 89 -10.02 -3.02 -10.94
CA ASN A 89 -8.74 -3.46 -10.40
C ASN A 89 -7.72 -2.32 -10.40
N LEU A 90 -7.15 -2.02 -9.24
CA LEU A 90 -6.03 -1.10 -9.08
C LEU A 90 -4.74 -1.89 -8.91
N LYS A 91 -3.83 -1.79 -9.88
CA LYS A 91 -2.49 -2.38 -9.84
C LYS A 91 -1.47 -1.29 -9.53
N VAL A 92 -0.54 -1.58 -8.63
CA VAL A 92 0.57 -0.69 -8.28
C VAL A 92 1.88 -1.44 -8.52
N ALA A 93 2.72 -0.90 -9.38
CA ALA A 93 4.06 -1.39 -9.64
C ALA A 93 5.10 -0.45 -9.04
N LEU A 94 6.17 -1.01 -8.50
CA LEU A 94 7.19 -0.28 -7.74
C LEU A 94 8.59 -0.71 -8.16
N ASN A 95 9.47 0.28 -8.24
CA ASN A 95 10.92 0.10 -8.27
C ASN A 95 11.53 1.36 -7.68
N ARG A 96 11.55 1.44 -6.36
CA ARG A 96 11.90 2.65 -5.62
C ARG A 96 12.92 2.35 -4.55
N THR A 97 13.89 3.25 -4.39
CA THR A 97 14.81 3.28 -3.27
C THR A 97 14.44 4.41 -2.32
N ILE A 98 14.41 4.11 -1.03
CA ILE A 98 14.26 5.08 0.06
C ILE A 98 15.57 5.10 0.83
N THR A 99 16.20 6.25 0.93
CA THR A 99 17.48 6.40 1.65
C THR A 99 17.29 7.33 2.83
N ASP A 100 17.64 6.86 4.02
CA ASP A 100 17.87 7.71 5.19
C ASP A 100 19.21 8.43 4.99
N ARG A 101 19.16 9.73 4.70
CA ARG A 101 20.36 10.52 4.36
C ARG A 101 21.32 10.72 5.54
N PHE A 102 20.85 10.59 6.77
CA PHE A 102 21.71 10.75 7.95
C PHE A 102 22.38 9.45 8.35
N ARG A 103 21.68 8.32 8.20
CA ARG A 103 22.23 6.99 8.53
C ARG A 103 22.87 6.29 7.34
N SER A 104 22.67 6.84 6.14
CA SER A 104 23.05 6.21 4.87
C SER A 104 22.56 4.76 4.75
N ILE A 105 21.37 4.48 5.30
CA ILE A 105 20.68 3.21 5.14
C ILE A 105 19.70 3.38 3.99
N SER A 106 19.72 2.45 3.04
CA SER A 106 18.80 2.44 1.91
C SER A 106 17.91 1.20 1.94
N VAL A 107 16.68 1.36 1.49
CA VAL A 107 15.73 0.26 1.27
C VAL A 107 15.22 0.36 -0.16
N LYS A 108 15.56 -0.63 -0.98
CA LYS A 108 15.00 -0.81 -2.31
C LYS A 108 13.75 -1.66 -2.22
N VAL A 109 12.65 -1.21 -2.81
CA VAL A 109 11.37 -1.90 -2.90
C VAL A 109 11.03 -2.11 -4.37
N VAL A 110 10.83 -3.37 -4.76
CA VAL A 110 10.54 -3.75 -6.16
C VAL A 110 9.36 -4.72 -6.19
N GLY A 111 8.43 -4.54 -7.12
CA GLY A 111 7.40 -5.54 -7.37
C GLY A 111 7.97 -6.82 -7.95
N THR A 112 7.37 -7.96 -7.64
CA THR A 112 7.79 -9.28 -8.12
C THR A 112 6.71 -10.03 -8.89
N GLY A 113 5.53 -9.43 -9.04
CA GLY A 113 4.46 -9.92 -9.91
C GLY A 113 4.71 -9.63 -11.40
N GLU A 114 3.67 -9.74 -12.22
CA GLU A 114 3.75 -9.47 -13.65
C GLU A 114 4.09 -8.00 -13.95
N ARG A 115 4.58 -7.72 -15.16
CA ARG A 115 4.79 -6.33 -15.61
C ARG A 115 3.44 -5.61 -15.70
N ILE A 116 3.39 -4.37 -15.21
CA ILE A 116 2.17 -3.57 -15.26
C ILE A 116 1.83 -3.19 -16.71
N THR A 117 0.53 -3.16 -17.02
CA THR A 117 0.03 -2.69 -18.30
C THR A 117 0.51 -1.26 -18.56
N SER A 118 0.99 -0.99 -19.77
CA SER A 118 1.48 0.33 -20.22
C SER A 118 2.69 0.88 -19.46
N GLY A 119 3.32 0.08 -18.60
CA GLY A 119 4.50 0.46 -17.82
C GLY A 119 5.65 -0.53 -17.96
N ASN A 120 6.76 -0.21 -17.29
CA ASN A 120 7.97 -1.04 -17.32
C ASN A 120 8.19 -1.83 -16.03
N GLU A 121 7.56 -1.40 -14.94
CA GLU A 121 7.76 -1.96 -13.61
C GLU A 121 6.86 -3.18 -13.36
N ARG A 122 7.28 -4.00 -12.40
CA ARG A 122 6.53 -5.18 -11.97
C ARG A 122 5.55 -4.84 -10.86
N ILE A 123 4.37 -5.44 -10.90
CA ILE A 123 3.30 -5.24 -9.92
C ILE A 123 3.81 -5.67 -8.55
N ALA A 124 3.68 -4.76 -7.59
CA ALA A 124 3.99 -4.96 -6.17
C ALA A 124 2.72 -5.24 -5.36
N SER A 125 1.59 -4.65 -5.75
CA SER A 125 0.29 -4.92 -5.15
C SER A 125 -0.85 -4.70 -6.13
N GLN A 126 -1.95 -5.42 -5.90
CA GLN A 126 -3.19 -5.26 -6.65
C GLN A 126 -4.38 -5.25 -5.69
N ALA A 127 -5.29 -4.29 -5.86
CA ALA A 127 -6.58 -4.24 -5.19
C ALA A 127 -7.71 -4.52 -6.19
N THR A 128 -8.65 -5.41 -5.82
CA THR A 128 -9.81 -5.76 -6.65
C THR A 128 -11.08 -5.53 -5.85
N TRP A 129 -11.98 -4.68 -6.36
CA TRP A 129 -13.24 -4.38 -5.68
C TRP A 129 -14.30 -5.43 -6.04
N SER A 130 -14.85 -6.10 -5.04
CA SER A 130 -15.90 -7.11 -5.25
C SER A 130 -17.29 -6.58 -4.94
N ALA A 131 -17.41 -5.56 -4.10
CA ALA A 131 -18.69 -4.92 -3.77
C ALA A 131 -18.48 -3.44 -3.44
N VAL A 132 -19.39 -2.58 -3.91
CA VAL A 132 -19.39 -1.14 -3.61
C VAL A 132 -20.84 -0.67 -3.52
N SER A 133 -21.16 0.06 -2.45
CA SER A 133 -22.43 0.74 -2.23
C SER A 133 -22.18 2.13 -1.62
N SER A 134 -23.25 2.86 -1.31
CA SER A 134 -23.15 4.19 -0.68
C SER A 134 -22.54 4.18 0.72
N SER A 135 -22.61 3.05 1.43
CA SER A 135 -22.19 2.91 2.84
C SER A 135 -21.24 1.74 3.08
N SER A 136 -20.87 0.99 2.04
CA SER A 136 -19.99 -0.16 2.16
C SER A 136 -19.12 -0.36 0.92
N SER A 137 -17.92 -0.89 1.11
CA SER A 137 -17.09 -1.37 0.00
C SER A 137 -16.22 -2.52 0.45
N THR A 138 -16.17 -3.58 -0.35
CA THR A 138 -15.30 -4.73 -0.15
C THR A 138 -14.29 -4.82 -1.29
N TYR A 139 -13.02 -4.96 -0.94
CA TYR A 139 -11.94 -5.19 -1.90
C TYR A 139 -10.89 -6.14 -1.34
N SER A 140 -10.30 -6.96 -2.19
CA SER A 140 -9.17 -7.82 -1.86
C SER A 140 -7.86 -7.18 -2.30
N VAL A 141 -6.81 -7.31 -1.50
CA VAL A 141 -5.46 -6.85 -1.81
C VAL A 141 -4.51 -8.02 -1.84
N THR A 142 -3.78 -8.15 -2.94
CA THR A 142 -2.63 -9.05 -3.04
C THR A 142 -1.34 -8.24 -3.03
N ILE A 143 -0.29 -8.80 -2.42
CA ILE A 143 1.05 -8.20 -2.37
C ILE A 143 2.04 -9.22 -2.92
N THR A 144 2.96 -8.76 -3.76
CA THR A 144 4.10 -9.52 -4.29
C THR A 144 5.26 -8.56 -4.50
N GLU A 145 6.09 -8.37 -3.48
CA GLU A 145 7.22 -7.43 -3.56
C GLU A 145 8.47 -7.98 -2.86
N SER A 146 9.62 -7.42 -3.25
CA SER A 146 10.90 -7.64 -2.59
C SER A 146 11.37 -6.34 -1.95
N ARG A 147 11.95 -6.45 -0.75
CA ARG A 147 12.59 -5.35 -0.03
C ARG A 147 14.01 -5.72 0.33
N ILE A 148 14.97 -4.95 -0.16
CA ILE A 148 16.40 -5.14 0.13
C ILE A 148 16.89 -3.90 0.87
N GLY A 149 17.29 -4.09 2.12
CA GLY A 149 17.92 -3.06 2.94
C GLY A 149 19.44 -3.15 2.85
N SER A 150 20.13 -2.03 2.66
CA SER A 150 21.59 -1.95 2.64
C SER A 150 22.10 -0.83 3.54
N ASN A 151 23.27 -1.04 4.15
CA ASN A 151 23.96 -0.02 4.93
C ASN A 151 24.76 0.96 4.05
N SER A 152 25.47 1.89 4.68
CA SER A 152 26.26 2.93 4.01
C SER A 152 27.43 2.40 3.17
N ARG A 153 27.85 1.16 3.42
CA ARG A 153 28.92 0.47 2.66
C ARG A 153 28.37 -0.41 1.53
N GLY A 154 27.06 -0.36 1.28
CA GLY A 154 26.40 -1.21 0.29
C GLY A 154 26.17 -2.65 0.74
N ALA A 155 26.51 -3.01 1.98
CA ALA A 155 26.27 -4.35 2.48
C ALA A 155 24.79 -4.53 2.83
N THR A 156 24.20 -5.62 2.35
CA THR A 156 22.80 -5.97 2.60
C THR A 156 22.60 -6.33 4.08
N ILE A 157 21.67 -5.63 4.73
CA ILE A 157 21.28 -5.86 6.14
C ILE A 157 20.03 -6.74 6.25
N PHE A 158 19.15 -6.68 5.25
CA PHE A 158 18.02 -7.60 5.12
C PHE A 158 17.62 -7.73 3.65
N ASP A 159 17.06 -8.88 3.33
CA ASP A 159 16.46 -9.18 2.04
C ASP A 159 15.18 -9.95 2.33
N HIS A 160 14.04 -9.34 2.01
CA HIS A 160 12.72 -9.85 2.27
C HIS A 160 11.93 -10.05 0.99
N SER A 161 11.25 -11.19 0.88
CA SER A 161 10.16 -11.39 -0.07
C SER A 161 8.83 -11.30 0.68
N ILE A 162 7.93 -10.44 0.22
CA ILE A 162 6.64 -10.18 0.86
C ILE A 162 5.53 -10.62 -0.08
N THR A 163 4.68 -11.50 0.44
CA THR A 163 3.55 -12.05 -0.32
C THR A 163 2.29 -12.08 0.54
N THR A 164 1.13 -12.20 -0.10
CA THR A 164 -0.14 -12.53 0.58
C THR A 164 -0.58 -13.93 0.16
N PRO A 165 -0.26 -14.99 0.92
CA PRO A 165 -0.72 -16.35 0.61
C PRO A 165 -2.25 -16.43 0.50
N THR A 166 -2.94 -15.71 1.39
CA THR A 166 -4.37 -15.42 1.29
C THR A 166 -4.53 -13.92 1.11
N ALA A 167 -5.24 -13.50 0.06
CA ALA A 167 -5.48 -12.08 -0.21
C ALA A 167 -6.08 -11.37 1.03
N LEU A 168 -5.63 -10.14 1.27
CA LEU A 168 -6.16 -9.30 2.34
C LEU A 168 -7.53 -8.76 1.93
N VAL A 169 -8.59 -9.28 2.53
CA VAL A 169 -9.95 -8.79 2.30
C VAL A 169 -10.22 -7.63 3.24
N HIS A 170 -10.52 -6.48 2.64
CA HIS A 170 -10.92 -5.27 3.34
C HIS A 170 -12.40 -5.02 3.11
N THR A 171 -13.15 -4.98 4.21
CA THR A 171 -14.55 -4.53 4.20
C THR A 171 -14.61 -3.20 4.93
N VAL A 172 -14.96 -2.14 4.21
CA VAL A 172 -15.23 -0.83 4.79
C VAL A 172 -16.73 -0.69 4.92
N SER A 173 -17.24 -0.39 6.10
CA SER A 173 -18.67 -0.25 6.37
C SER A 173 -18.98 0.99 7.21
N GLY A 174 -20.22 1.46 7.13
CA GLY A 174 -20.70 2.60 7.90
C GLY A 174 -20.38 3.95 7.24
N THR A 175 -20.82 5.03 7.90
CA THR A 175 -20.74 6.41 7.40
C THR A 175 -20.27 7.35 8.51
N GLY A 176 -19.63 8.46 8.13
CA GLY A 176 -19.17 9.48 9.07
C GLY A 176 -18.21 8.92 10.12
N SER A 177 -18.43 9.26 11.39
CA SER A 177 -17.61 8.85 12.53
C SER A 177 -17.66 7.34 12.81
N ASN A 178 -18.73 6.64 12.39
CA ASN A 178 -18.92 5.21 12.63
C ASN A 178 -18.31 4.33 11.53
N ARG A 179 -17.48 4.89 10.65
CA ARG A 179 -16.87 4.15 9.55
C ARG A 179 -15.84 3.14 10.09
N ARG A 180 -16.03 1.87 9.78
CA ARG A 180 -15.15 0.77 10.18
C ARG A 180 -14.42 0.18 8.97
N ARG A 181 -13.22 -0.36 9.18
CA ARG A 181 -12.50 -1.20 8.21
C ARG A 181 -12.16 -2.53 8.87
N THR A 182 -12.80 -3.60 8.41
CA THR A 182 -12.47 -4.97 8.80
C THR A 182 -11.43 -5.55 7.84
N ILE A 183 -10.45 -6.27 8.38
CA ILE A 183 -9.34 -6.86 7.65
C ILE A 183 -9.25 -8.36 7.95
N ASN A 184 -9.24 -9.18 6.91
CA ASN A 184 -9.05 -10.62 6.94
C ASN A 184 -7.98 -11.04 5.93
N GLY A 185 -7.34 -12.19 6.11
CA GLY A 185 -6.35 -12.75 5.17
C GLY A 185 -4.96 -12.87 5.77
N SER A 186 -3.91 -12.98 4.96
CA SER A 186 -2.57 -13.23 5.49
C SER A 186 -1.46 -12.51 4.71
N VAL A 187 -0.38 -12.17 5.43
CA VAL A 187 0.86 -11.64 4.86
C VAL A 187 2.00 -12.54 5.30
N LYS A 188 2.82 -12.96 4.34
CA LYS A 188 4.05 -13.69 4.59
C LYS A 188 5.26 -12.83 4.25
N VAL A 189 6.20 -12.78 5.17
CA VAL A 189 7.52 -12.18 4.98
C VAL A 189 8.56 -13.29 5.05
N SER A 190 9.21 -13.58 3.94
CA SER A 190 10.33 -14.51 3.87
C SER A 190 11.64 -13.73 4.02
N HIS A 191 12.42 -14.05 5.04
CA HIS A 191 13.75 -13.47 5.22
C HIS A 191 14.79 -14.29 4.46
N ASN A 192 15.18 -13.81 3.28
CA ASN A 192 15.99 -14.56 2.31
C ASN A 192 17.44 -14.81 2.77
N ILE A 193 18.00 -13.93 3.60
CA ILE A 193 19.35 -14.13 4.19
C ILE A 193 19.29 -15.11 5.37
N LEU A 194 18.43 -14.84 6.35
CA LEU A 194 18.34 -15.64 7.58
C LEU A 194 17.56 -16.95 7.40
N LYS A 195 16.86 -17.15 6.28
CA LYS A 195 16.13 -18.39 5.93
C LYS A 195 15.00 -18.76 6.90
N PHE A 196 14.17 -17.79 7.27
CA PHE A 196 12.93 -18.04 7.99
C PHE A 196 11.76 -17.27 7.37
N ASP A 197 10.57 -17.80 7.53
CA ASP A 197 9.31 -17.19 7.09
C ASP A 197 8.50 -16.75 8.31
N THR A 198 7.96 -15.54 8.25
CA THR A 198 6.94 -15.05 9.20
C THR A 198 5.61 -14.93 8.47
N LEU A 199 4.63 -15.72 8.87
CA LEU A 199 3.25 -15.64 8.39
C LEU A 199 2.38 -14.95 9.45
N THR A 200 1.76 -13.84 9.09
CA THR A 200 0.75 -13.18 9.91
C THR A 200 -0.63 -13.41 9.28
N THR A 201 -1.56 -13.97 10.04
CA THR A 201 -2.95 -14.19 9.60
C THR A 201 -3.88 -13.30 10.42
N PHE A 202 -4.64 -12.45 9.73
CA PHE A 202 -5.61 -11.54 10.32
C PHE A 202 -7.00 -12.16 10.29
N LYS A 203 -7.70 -12.07 11.42
CA LYS A 203 -9.08 -12.52 11.58
C LYS A 203 -9.90 -11.40 12.19
N ASP A 204 -10.81 -10.87 11.39
CA ASP A 204 -11.77 -9.82 11.76
C ASP A 204 -11.13 -8.65 12.50
N VAL A 205 -9.96 -8.20 12.03
CA VAL A 205 -9.29 -7.03 12.60
C VAL A 205 -10.03 -5.78 12.17
N VAL A 206 -10.72 -5.14 13.11
CA VAL A 206 -11.55 -3.96 12.88
C VAL A 206 -10.80 -2.72 13.31
N TRP A 207 -10.73 -1.75 12.40
CA TRP A 207 -10.21 -0.41 12.64
C TRP A 207 -11.33 0.61 12.56
N ASP A 208 -11.27 1.61 13.43
CA ASP A 208 -11.99 2.87 13.26
C ASP A 208 -11.32 3.69 12.15
N ALA A 209 -12.06 3.99 11.08
CA ALA A 209 -11.51 4.75 9.96
C ALA A 209 -11.40 6.26 10.25
N SER A 210 -12.08 6.75 11.30
CA SER A 210 -12.08 8.16 11.72
C SER A 210 -10.94 8.46 12.68
N THR A 211 -10.64 7.53 13.59
CA THR A 211 -9.54 7.68 14.57
C THR A 211 -8.28 6.94 14.17
N CYS A 212 -8.33 6.06 13.15
CA CYS A 212 -7.25 5.16 12.76
C CYS A 212 -6.73 4.30 13.92
N LYS A 213 -7.62 3.87 14.82
CA LYS A 213 -7.30 3.00 15.95
C LYS A 213 -7.98 1.63 15.82
N PRO A 214 -7.40 0.56 16.37
CA PRO A 214 -8.07 -0.73 16.41
C PRO A 214 -9.31 -0.66 17.32
N VAL A 215 -10.28 -1.51 17.01
CA VAL A 215 -11.51 -1.71 17.78
C VAL A 215 -11.56 -3.14 18.30
N SER A 216 -11.24 -4.12 17.46
CA SER A 216 -11.34 -5.54 17.79
C SER A 216 -10.56 -6.41 16.81
N GLY A 217 -10.49 -7.71 17.11
CA GLY A 217 -10.04 -8.76 16.21
C GLY A 217 -8.74 -9.41 16.67
N GLU A 218 -8.23 -10.31 15.85
CA GLU A 218 -7.05 -11.11 16.20
C GLU A 218 -6.11 -11.21 15.00
N ALA A 219 -4.81 -11.24 15.29
CA ALA A 219 -3.83 -11.74 14.34
C ALA A 219 -2.95 -12.82 14.98
N THR A 220 -2.72 -13.90 14.25
CA THR A 220 -1.74 -14.93 14.62
C THR A 220 -0.47 -14.74 13.84
N VAL A 221 0.67 -15.00 14.47
CA VAL A 221 1.99 -14.97 13.85
C VAL A 221 2.60 -16.34 13.98
N VAL A 222 3.10 -16.90 12.88
CA VAL A 222 3.82 -18.17 12.85
C VAL A 222 5.17 -17.94 12.18
N ILE A 223 6.25 -18.39 12.83
CA ILE A 223 7.62 -18.30 12.33
C ILE A 223 8.13 -19.72 12.06
N THR A 224 8.66 -19.95 10.86
CA THR A 224 9.17 -21.25 10.41
C THR A 224 10.52 -21.12 9.71
N GLY A 225 11.27 -22.22 9.58
CA GLY A 225 12.58 -22.25 8.95
C GLY A 225 13.72 -22.26 9.98
N SER A 226 14.77 -21.47 9.76
CA SER A 226 15.93 -21.38 10.67
C SER A 226 15.61 -20.80 12.05
N ARG A 227 14.45 -20.13 12.17
CA ARG A 227 13.86 -19.67 13.42
C ARG A 227 12.46 -20.24 13.52
N THR A 228 12.05 -20.57 14.74
CA THR A 228 10.71 -21.08 15.00
C THR A 228 10.09 -20.36 16.20
N GLY A 229 8.77 -20.23 16.14
CA GLY A 229 8.00 -19.56 17.16
C GLY A 229 6.66 -19.09 16.62
N GLY A 230 5.92 -18.40 17.45
CA GLY A 230 4.65 -17.84 17.08
C GLY A 230 4.03 -17.05 18.21
N GLY A 231 2.91 -16.45 17.91
CA GLY A 231 2.22 -15.58 18.84
C GLY A 231 0.85 -15.17 18.36
N THR A 232 0.15 -14.48 19.25
CA THR A 232 -1.16 -13.89 19.01
C THR A 232 -1.14 -12.43 19.37
N ILE A 233 -1.83 -11.64 18.57
CA ILE A 233 -2.09 -10.22 18.79
C ILE A 233 -3.61 -10.10 18.90
N ASN A 234 -4.10 -9.69 20.06
CA ASN A 234 -5.51 -9.43 20.29
C ASN A 234 -5.73 -7.91 20.27
N PHE A 235 -6.50 -7.46 19.29
CA PHE A 235 -6.86 -6.06 19.13
C PHE A 235 -8.08 -5.74 19.99
N SER A 236 -8.01 -4.62 20.69
CA SER A 236 -9.07 -4.04 21.50
C SER A 236 -9.20 -2.56 21.18
N THR A 237 -10.20 -1.89 21.73
CA THR A 237 -10.34 -0.44 21.56
C THR A 237 -9.04 0.27 21.93
N ASP A 238 -8.49 1.00 20.96
CA ASP A 238 -7.30 1.85 21.08
C ASP A 238 -5.97 1.14 21.40
N SER A 239 -5.97 -0.18 21.49
CA SER A 239 -4.83 -0.96 21.96
C SER A 239 -4.75 -2.34 21.31
N ALA A 240 -3.59 -2.98 21.44
CA ALA A 240 -3.44 -4.40 21.13
C ALA A 240 -2.55 -5.06 22.18
N SER A 241 -2.99 -6.19 22.70
CA SER A 241 -2.15 -7.06 23.50
C SER A 241 -1.47 -8.09 22.61
N TYR A 242 -0.24 -8.45 22.90
CA TYR A 242 0.48 -9.49 22.18
C TYR A 242 1.08 -10.50 23.14
N SER A 243 1.15 -11.74 22.68
CA SER A 243 1.95 -12.79 23.28
C SER A 243 2.78 -13.46 22.19
N TYR A 244 4.03 -13.78 22.50
CA TYR A 244 4.96 -14.43 21.61
C TYR A 244 5.75 -15.48 22.38
N SER A 245 6.01 -16.61 21.72
CA SER A 245 6.95 -17.63 22.19
C SER A 245 7.79 -18.12 21.02
N GLY A 246 9.09 -18.30 21.25
CA GLY A 246 10.00 -18.85 20.25
C GLY A 246 11.31 -19.33 20.87
N THR A 247 12.24 -19.76 20.02
CA THR A 247 13.51 -20.35 20.46
C THR A 247 14.33 -19.44 21.38
N SER A 248 14.20 -18.13 21.22
CA SER A 248 14.94 -17.10 21.98
C SER A 248 14.24 -16.64 23.26
N GLY A 249 13.08 -17.22 23.58
CA GLY A 249 12.27 -16.87 24.74
C GLY A 249 10.84 -16.45 24.39
N SER A 250 10.11 -16.05 25.42
CA SER A 250 8.73 -15.61 25.33
C SER A 250 8.60 -14.17 25.83
N SER A 251 7.65 -13.44 25.26
CA SER A 251 7.35 -12.06 25.65
C SER A 251 5.87 -11.76 25.46
N SER A 252 5.35 -10.86 26.27
CA SER A 252 3.98 -10.36 26.14
C SER A 252 3.93 -8.90 26.56
N GLY A 253 2.97 -8.16 26.02
CA GLY A 253 2.76 -6.78 26.39
C GLY A 253 1.55 -6.17 25.68
N THR A 254 1.42 -4.85 25.83
CA THR A 254 0.36 -4.06 25.21
C THR A 254 0.97 -2.90 24.44
N VAL A 255 0.39 -2.60 23.29
CA VAL A 255 0.72 -1.44 22.46
C VAL A 255 -0.51 -0.55 22.39
N GLU A 256 -0.32 0.74 22.71
CA GLU A 256 -1.34 1.77 22.54
C GLU A 256 -1.17 2.48 21.19
N PHE A 257 -2.29 2.82 20.55
CA PHE A 257 -2.29 3.49 19.25
C PHE A 257 -2.63 4.97 19.41
N THR A 258 -1.72 5.83 18.93
CA THR A 258 -1.88 7.30 18.98
C THR A 258 -2.95 7.83 18.02
N GLY A 259 -3.54 6.97 17.17
CA GLY A 259 -4.56 7.33 16.19
C GLY A 259 -4.06 8.26 15.08
N CYS A 260 -4.98 8.74 14.25
CA CYS A 260 -4.74 9.75 13.23
C CYS A 260 -5.56 11.00 13.52
N THR A 261 -5.00 12.18 13.24
CA THR A 261 -5.78 13.40 13.15
C THR A 261 -6.44 13.43 11.78
N THR A 262 -7.76 13.29 11.75
CA THR A 262 -8.56 13.52 10.53
C THR A 262 -8.78 15.02 10.33
N ASN A 263 -7.67 15.77 10.20
CA ASN A 263 -7.74 17.09 9.57
C ASN A 263 -7.60 16.88 8.06
N ILE A 264 -8.72 16.54 7.41
CA ILE A 264 -8.87 16.61 5.96
C ILE A 264 -9.99 17.59 5.66
#